data_AF-A0A562RSP4-F1
#
_entry.id   AF-A0A562RSP4-F1
#
_cell.length_a   1.000
_cell.length_b   1.000
_cell.length_c   1.000
_cell.angle_alpha   90.00
_cell.angle_beta   90.00
_cell.angle_gamma   90.00
#
_symmetry.space_group_name_H-M   'P 1'
#
loop_
_entity.id
_entity.type
_entity.pdbx_description
1 polymer ?
#
loop_
_entity_poly.entity_id
_entity_poly.type
_entity_poly.pdbx_seq_one_letter_code
_entity_poly.pdbx_strand_id
1 'polypeptide(L)'
;MVSEPHELNAVAFTTGSADGMTAKLSLRSNFAVNHLRVAIQAAQSAHVVERASDTSQHGAWFDGMMMHVPVAITMAAAALEANCNEIIQDILDGSTLGLAQGHIALLRDLKHDRSGNTTDHYRHIALLLDQTPDIGSLAWQDAALLVRFRNALMHFKPAWDSETDIHDGKWVRTLKTKVPISPGYQSNFMFPYGFMTYGCAKWAVRSSQAFSAQFSSLIGIPDRFAGIEALP
;
A
#
# COMPACT_ATOMS: atom_id res chain seq x y z
N MET A 1 2.92 -25.94 -3.48
CA MET A 1 2.46 -24.66 -4.07
C MET A 1 1.12 -24.92 -4.73
N VAL A 2 0.03 -24.61 -4.03
CA VAL A 2 -1.30 -24.59 -4.65
C VAL A 2 -1.41 -23.21 -5.30
N SER A 3 -1.47 -23.15 -6.62
CA SER A 3 -1.70 -21.90 -7.34
C SER A 3 -3.14 -21.46 -7.09
N GLU A 4 -3.34 -20.50 -6.19
CA GLU A 4 -4.62 -19.81 -6.08
C GLU A 4 -4.88 -18.98 -7.35
N PRO A 5 -6.14 -18.91 -7.81
CA PRO A 5 -6.48 -18.23 -9.05
C PRO A 5 -6.18 -16.73 -8.95
N HIS A 6 -5.57 -16.18 -9.99
CA HIS A 6 -5.59 -14.74 -10.23
C HIS A 6 -7.06 -14.33 -10.41
N GLU A 7 -7.55 -13.36 -9.63
CA GLU A 7 -8.87 -12.75 -9.88
C GLU A 7 -8.82 -11.96 -11.19
N LEU A 8 -9.13 -12.65 -12.28
CA LEU A 8 -9.31 -12.09 -13.60
C LEU A 8 -10.80 -11.85 -13.81
N ASN A 9 -11.21 -10.59 -13.81
CA ASN A 9 -12.58 -10.23 -14.18
C ASN A 9 -12.67 -10.14 -15.71
N ALA A 10 -13.28 -11.15 -16.33
CA ALA A 10 -13.54 -11.20 -17.77
C ALA A 10 -15.00 -10.84 -18.05
N VAL A 11 -15.21 -9.91 -18.98
CA VAL A 11 -16.56 -9.53 -19.45
C VAL A 11 -16.65 -9.76 -20.95
N ALA A 12 -17.63 -10.53 -21.38
CA ALA A 12 -17.92 -10.78 -22.79
C ALA A 12 -19.06 -9.87 -23.25
N PHE A 13 -18.86 -9.17 -24.37
CA PHE A 13 -19.91 -8.36 -25.02
C PHE A 13 -20.20 -8.93 -26.41
N THR A 14 -21.48 -9.13 -26.72
CA THR A 14 -21.95 -9.52 -28.05
C THR A 14 -22.56 -8.31 -28.75
N THR A 15 -21.96 -7.88 -29.87
CA THR A 15 -22.57 -6.86 -30.75
C THR A 15 -23.05 -7.54 -32.02
N GLY A 16 -24.37 -7.58 -32.24
CA GLY A 16 -24.97 -8.20 -33.42
C GLY A 16 -25.13 -7.21 -34.56
N SER A 17 -24.49 -7.51 -35.70
CA SER A 17 -24.90 -7.10 -37.04
C SER A 17 -25.23 -8.37 -37.82
N ALA A 18 -26.20 -8.31 -38.74
CA ALA A 18 -26.76 -9.47 -39.45
C ALA A 18 -25.73 -10.27 -40.30
N ASP A 19 -24.49 -9.79 -40.44
CA ASP A 19 -23.47 -10.36 -41.33
C ASP A 19 -22.22 -10.95 -40.63
N GLY A 20 -22.23 -11.12 -39.31
CA GLY A 20 -21.12 -11.82 -38.65
C GLY A 20 -21.07 -11.56 -37.15
N MET A 21 -21.23 -12.61 -36.36
CA MET A 21 -21.08 -12.54 -34.91
C MET A 21 -19.60 -12.33 -34.58
N THR A 22 -19.23 -11.11 -34.18
CA THR A 22 -17.90 -10.81 -33.65
C THR A 22 -18.01 -10.74 -32.13
N ALA A 23 -17.40 -11.68 -31.42
CA ALA A 23 -17.31 -11.65 -29.96
C ALA A 23 -16.09 -10.82 -29.52
N LYS A 24 -16.29 -9.88 -28.60
CA LYS A 24 -15.19 -9.11 -28.00
C LYS A 24 -14.97 -9.56 -26.55
N LEU A 25 -13.81 -10.16 -26.30
CA LEU A 25 -13.34 -10.48 -24.95
C LEU A 25 -12.61 -9.26 -24.38
N SER A 26 -12.97 -8.83 -23.17
CA SER A 26 -12.26 -7.78 -22.42
C SER A 26 -11.77 -8.32 -21.08
N LEU A 27 -10.52 -8.00 -20.74
CA LEU A 27 -9.86 -8.41 -19.50
C LEU A 27 -9.43 -7.17 -18.70
N ARG A 28 -9.69 -7.18 -17.39
CA ARG A 28 -9.19 -6.14 -16.46
C ARG A 28 -8.14 -6.74 -15.53
N SER A 29 -6.97 -6.10 -15.46
CA SER A 29 -5.90 -6.48 -14.54
C SER A 29 -5.96 -5.64 -13.27
N ASN A 30 -6.00 -6.30 -12.12
CA ASN A 30 -5.91 -5.70 -10.79
C ASN A 30 -4.53 -5.98 -10.19
N PHE A 31 -3.93 -5.00 -9.53
CA PHE A 31 -2.56 -5.05 -9.00
C PHE A 31 -2.48 -4.91 -7.48
N ALA A 32 -3.55 -4.51 -6.79
CA ALA A 32 -3.55 -4.33 -5.34
C ALA A 32 -3.03 -5.55 -4.58
N VAL A 33 -3.63 -6.72 -4.84
CA VAL A 33 -3.25 -7.99 -4.21
C VAL A 33 -1.82 -8.39 -4.59
N ASN A 34 -1.42 -8.20 -5.84
CA ASN A 34 -0.07 -8.53 -6.29
C ASN A 34 0.99 -7.67 -5.58
N HIS A 35 0.73 -6.37 -5.42
CA HIS A 35 1.61 -5.49 -4.66
C HIS A 35 1.72 -5.93 -3.20
N LEU A 36 0.60 -6.27 -2.55
CA LEU A 36 0.63 -6.73 -1.16
C LEU A 36 1.39 -8.05 -1.02
N ARG A 37 1.21 -9.00 -1.94
CA ARG A 37 1.95 -10.29 -1.94
C ARG A 37 3.45 -10.08 -2.06
N VAL A 38 3.90 -9.16 -2.92
CA VAL A 38 5.33 -8.81 -3.00
C VAL A 38 5.81 -8.17 -1.71
N ALA A 39 5.00 -7.31 -1.09
CA ALA A 39 5.34 -6.71 0.20
C ALA A 39 5.52 -7.76 1.31
N ILE A 40 4.63 -8.75 1.36
CA ILE A 40 4.69 -9.90 2.28
C ILE A 40 5.96 -10.72 2.03
N GLN A 41 6.22 -11.08 0.77
CA GLN A 41 7.41 -11.85 0.40
C GLN A 41 8.70 -11.12 0.80
N ALA A 42 8.78 -9.82 0.55
CA ALA A 42 9.93 -9.02 0.93
C ALA A 42 10.08 -8.94 2.47
N ALA A 43 9.00 -8.79 3.21
CA ALA A 43 9.04 -8.83 4.67
C ALA A 43 9.49 -10.19 5.20
N GLN A 44 9.05 -11.30 4.59
CA GLN A 44 9.53 -12.65 4.94
C GLN A 44 11.02 -12.82 4.65
N SER A 45 11.52 -12.30 3.52
CA SER A 45 12.96 -12.32 3.23
C SER A 45 13.75 -11.50 4.26
N ALA A 46 13.25 -10.33 4.67
CA ALA A 46 13.86 -9.54 5.74
C ALA A 46 13.87 -10.31 7.08
N HIS A 47 12.81 -11.07 7.39
CA HIS A 47 12.77 -11.92 8.58
C HIS A 47 13.87 -12.99 8.57
N VAL A 48 14.09 -13.64 7.42
CA VAL A 48 15.14 -14.66 7.26
C VAL A 48 16.52 -14.04 7.47
N VAL A 49 16.79 -12.88 6.87
CA VAL A 49 18.07 -12.15 7.04
C VAL A 49 18.30 -11.76 8.50
N GLU A 50 17.27 -11.21 9.15
CA GLU A 50 17.37 -10.77 10.55
C GLU A 50 17.60 -11.94 11.50
N ARG A 51 16.98 -13.10 11.26
CA ARG A 51 17.18 -14.30 12.09
C ARG A 51 18.50 -15.03 11.86
N ALA A 52 19.04 -14.97 10.65
CA ALA A 52 20.29 -15.64 10.32
C ALA A 52 21.54 -14.90 10.84
N SER A 53 21.38 -13.66 11.30
CA SER A 53 22.51 -12.80 11.67
C SER A 53 22.72 -12.81 13.16
N ASP A 54 23.87 -13.35 13.59
CA ASP A 54 24.17 -13.64 14.99
C ASP A 54 24.53 -12.42 15.84
N THR A 55 24.50 -11.20 15.27
CA THR A 55 24.52 -9.85 15.91
C THR A 55 25.07 -8.73 15.01
N SER A 56 25.70 -9.04 13.87
CA SER A 56 26.36 -8.03 13.04
C SER A 56 25.37 -7.12 12.31
N GLN A 57 25.26 -5.86 12.74
CA GLN A 57 24.39 -4.82 12.13
C GLN A 57 25.00 -4.16 10.87
N HIS A 58 26.02 -4.79 10.29
CA HIS A 58 26.76 -4.32 9.13
C HIS A 58 27.09 -5.51 8.22
N GLY A 59 27.51 -5.22 6.98
CA GLY A 59 27.85 -6.24 5.98
C GLY A 59 26.61 -6.95 5.45
N ALA A 60 26.68 -8.28 5.30
CA ALA A 60 25.64 -9.07 4.62
C ALA A 60 24.22 -8.91 5.22
N TRP A 61 24.11 -8.73 6.54
CA TRP A 61 22.83 -8.41 7.17
C TRP A 61 22.27 -7.09 6.65
N PHE A 62 23.08 -6.03 6.68
CA PHE A 62 22.67 -4.69 6.28
C PHE A 62 22.28 -4.65 4.80
N ASP A 63 23.05 -5.30 3.93
CA ASP A 63 22.75 -5.40 2.50
C ASP A 63 21.41 -6.11 2.26
N GLY A 64 21.15 -7.21 2.99
CA GLY A 64 19.88 -7.93 2.92
C GLY A 64 18.69 -7.09 3.41
N MET A 65 18.85 -6.36 4.52
CA MET A 65 17.80 -5.48 5.03
C MET A 65 17.52 -4.31 4.09
N MET A 66 18.57 -3.68 3.55
CA MET A 66 18.47 -2.60 2.57
C MET A 66 17.83 -3.05 1.25
N MET A 67 17.96 -4.33 0.89
CA MET A 67 17.30 -4.90 -0.28
C MET A 67 15.81 -5.16 -0.04
N HIS A 68 15.44 -5.70 1.12
CA HIS A 68 14.10 -6.24 1.34
C HIS A 68 13.14 -5.28 2.03
N VAL A 69 13.61 -4.51 3.03
CA VAL A 69 12.72 -3.64 3.81
C VAL A 69 12.14 -2.50 2.97
N PRO A 70 12.91 -1.77 2.13
CA PRO A 70 12.35 -0.74 1.26
C PRO A 70 11.34 -1.29 0.26
N VAL A 71 11.55 -2.52 -0.24
CA VAL A 71 10.60 -3.20 -1.15
C VAL A 71 9.29 -3.48 -0.41
N ALA A 72 9.35 -4.00 0.82
CA ALA A 72 8.15 -4.24 1.62
C ALA A 72 7.34 -2.96 1.86
N ILE A 73 8.00 -1.87 2.26
CA ILE A 73 7.37 -0.56 2.50
C ILE A 73 6.73 -0.02 1.21
N THR A 74 7.50 -0.01 0.12
CA THR A 74 7.08 0.58 -1.15
C THR A 74 5.90 -0.19 -1.73
N MET A 75 5.96 -1.52 -1.71
CA MET A 75 4.91 -2.37 -2.26
C MET A 75 3.65 -2.41 -1.37
N ALA A 76 3.78 -2.29 -0.05
CA ALA A 76 2.62 -2.17 0.84
C ALA A 76 1.84 -0.87 0.60
N ALA A 77 2.54 0.25 0.39
CA ALA A 77 1.92 1.53 0.02
C ALA A 77 1.34 1.50 -1.40
N ALA A 78 2.06 0.90 -2.37
CA ALA A 78 1.57 0.70 -3.73
C ALA A 78 0.29 -0.18 -3.76
N ALA A 79 0.18 -1.15 -2.85
CA ALA A 79 -1.02 -1.95 -2.70
C ALA A 79 -2.24 -1.10 -2.31
N LEU A 80 -2.08 -0.14 -1.38
CA LEU A 80 -3.15 0.80 -1.03
C LEU A 80 -3.54 1.70 -2.21
N GLU A 81 -2.56 2.20 -2.96
CA GLU A 81 -2.82 3.03 -4.15
C GLU A 81 -3.58 2.26 -5.22
N ALA A 82 -3.14 1.04 -5.53
CA ALA A 82 -3.82 0.19 -6.48
C ALA A 82 -5.22 -0.20 -5.98
N ASN A 83 -5.39 -0.53 -4.70
CA ASN A 83 -6.68 -0.86 -4.12
C ASN A 83 -7.65 0.33 -4.21
N CYS A 84 -7.20 1.55 -3.93
CA CYS A 84 -8.00 2.76 -4.09
C CYS A 84 -8.45 2.95 -5.54
N ASN A 85 -7.53 2.81 -6.50
CA ASN A 85 -7.83 2.94 -7.93
C ASN A 85 -8.81 1.86 -8.42
N GLU A 86 -8.68 0.64 -7.92
CA GLU A 86 -9.59 -0.47 -8.21
C GLU A 86 -10.99 -0.24 -7.64
N ILE A 87 -11.11 0.30 -6.41
CA ILE A 87 -12.40 0.71 -5.83
C ILE A 87 -13.07 1.78 -6.69
N ILE A 88 -12.33 2.83 -7.08
CA ILE A 88 -12.85 3.88 -7.95
C ILE A 88 -13.34 3.27 -9.27
N GLN A 89 -12.55 2.38 -9.87
CA GLN A 89 -12.93 1.73 -11.12
C GLN A 89 -14.17 0.84 -10.95
N ASP A 90 -14.28 0.09 -9.87
CA ASP A 90 -15.45 -0.75 -9.58
C ASP A 90 -16.71 0.09 -9.44
N ILE A 91 -16.63 1.23 -8.76
CA ILE A 91 -17.75 2.18 -8.66
C ILE A 91 -18.12 2.72 -10.06
N LEU A 92 -17.13 3.13 -10.86
CA LEU A 92 -17.35 3.67 -12.22
C LEU A 92 -17.91 2.64 -13.20
N ASP A 93 -17.59 1.37 -13.04
CA ASP A 93 -18.12 0.26 -13.85
C ASP A 93 -19.59 -0.06 -13.49
N GLY A 94 -20.20 0.69 -12.57
CA GLY A 94 -21.61 0.55 -12.19
C GLY A 94 -21.87 -0.65 -11.27
N SER A 95 -20.82 -1.20 -10.64
CA SER A 95 -20.94 -2.42 -9.86
C SER A 95 -21.68 -2.26 -8.53
N THR A 96 -21.85 -1.02 -8.03
CA THR A 96 -22.13 -0.84 -6.61
C THR A 96 -23.14 0.25 -6.25
N LEU A 97 -23.16 1.43 -6.89
CA LEU A 97 -23.90 2.59 -6.34
C LEU A 97 -24.51 3.47 -7.44
N GLY A 98 -25.81 3.78 -7.34
CA GLY A 98 -26.53 4.68 -8.24
C GLY A 98 -26.14 6.14 -8.03
N LEU A 99 -24.93 6.51 -8.46
CA LEU A 99 -24.34 7.83 -8.21
C LEU A 99 -24.86 8.91 -9.16
N ALA A 100 -24.98 10.13 -8.63
CA ALA A 100 -25.24 11.32 -9.45
C ALA A 100 -24.08 11.61 -10.42
N GLN A 101 -24.38 12.24 -11.56
CA GLN A 101 -23.39 12.54 -12.60
C GLN A 101 -22.19 13.36 -12.08
N GLY A 102 -22.42 14.27 -11.12
CA GLY A 102 -21.35 15.05 -10.49
C GLY A 102 -20.37 14.18 -9.69
N HIS A 103 -20.86 13.15 -8.98
CA HIS A 103 -20.02 12.21 -8.24
C HIS A 103 -19.19 11.35 -9.20
N ILE A 104 -19.78 10.94 -10.32
CA ILE A 104 -19.07 10.20 -11.37
C ILE A 104 -17.92 11.04 -11.96
N ALA A 105 -18.15 12.34 -12.20
CA ALA A 105 -17.10 13.24 -12.68
C ALA A 105 -15.96 13.35 -11.67
N LEU A 106 -16.26 13.55 -10.39
CA LEU A 106 -15.25 13.62 -9.33
C LEU A 106 -14.43 12.33 -9.20
N LEU A 107 -15.07 11.15 -9.31
CA LEU A 107 -14.37 9.87 -9.30
C LEU A 107 -13.40 9.73 -10.49
N ARG A 108 -13.77 10.25 -11.66
CA ARG A 108 -12.86 10.29 -12.81
C ARG A 108 -11.67 11.20 -12.53
N ASP A 109 -11.89 12.36 -11.95
CA ASP A 109 -10.80 13.29 -11.60
C ASP A 109 -9.84 12.65 -10.59
N LEU A 110 -10.37 12.02 -9.54
CA LEU A 110 -9.56 11.28 -8.55
C LEU A 110 -8.75 10.16 -9.20
N LYS A 111 -9.33 9.40 -10.13
CA LYS A 111 -8.62 8.34 -10.86
C LYS A 111 -7.43 8.87 -11.68
N HIS A 112 -7.50 10.10 -12.16
CA HIS A 112 -6.45 10.72 -12.97
C HIS A 112 -5.43 11.48 -12.13
N ASP A 113 -5.73 11.74 -10.85
CA ASP A 113 -4.79 12.37 -9.93
C ASP A 113 -3.61 11.44 -9.62
N ARG A 114 -2.39 11.97 -9.81
CA ARG A 114 -1.11 11.30 -9.55
C ARG A 114 -0.32 11.95 -8.41
N SER A 115 -0.98 12.76 -7.58
CA SER A 115 -0.37 13.50 -6.46
C SER A 115 0.31 12.62 -5.40
N GLY A 116 -0.04 11.33 -5.32
CA GLY A 116 0.47 10.41 -4.28
C GLY A 116 -0.22 10.57 -2.93
N ASN A 117 -1.35 11.29 -2.87
CA ASN A 117 -2.16 11.49 -1.66
C ASN A 117 -3.23 10.39 -1.51
N THR A 118 -2.80 9.14 -1.48
CA THR A 118 -3.66 7.95 -1.48
C THR A 118 -4.73 7.97 -0.39
N THR A 119 -4.36 8.38 0.82
CA THR A 119 -5.29 8.45 1.95
C THR A 119 -6.34 9.54 1.71
N ASP A 120 -6.00 10.68 1.12
CA ASP A 120 -7.02 11.69 0.77
C ASP A 120 -8.00 11.18 -0.29
N HIS A 121 -7.55 10.35 -1.23
CA HIS A 121 -8.45 9.70 -2.21
C HIS A 121 -9.47 8.79 -1.52
N TYR A 122 -9.01 7.94 -0.59
CA TYR A 122 -9.90 7.12 0.24
C TYR A 122 -10.92 7.98 1.00
N ARG A 123 -10.48 9.11 1.58
CA ARG A 123 -11.38 10.04 2.28
C ARG A 123 -12.44 10.59 1.33
N HIS A 124 -12.05 11.04 0.13
CA HIS A 124 -12.99 11.56 -0.85
C HIS A 124 -14.00 10.51 -1.30
N ILE A 125 -13.57 9.25 -1.50
CA ILE A 125 -14.48 8.15 -1.80
C ILE A 125 -15.49 7.97 -0.67
N ALA A 126 -15.05 7.88 0.59
CA ALA A 126 -15.97 7.72 1.72
C ALA A 126 -17.00 8.86 1.79
N LEU A 127 -16.54 10.11 1.67
CA LEU A 127 -17.43 11.28 1.70
C LEU A 127 -18.42 11.30 0.53
N LEU A 128 -18.03 10.85 -0.66
CA LEU A 128 -18.92 10.70 -1.81
C LEU A 128 -20.03 9.67 -1.59
N LEU A 129 -19.81 8.73 -0.67
CA LEU A 129 -20.75 7.68 -0.29
C LEU A 129 -21.48 7.99 1.02
N ASP A 130 -21.49 9.26 1.43
CA ASP A 130 -22.09 9.74 2.68
C ASP A 130 -21.54 9.04 3.94
N GLN A 131 -20.30 8.54 3.86
CA GLN A 131 -19.56 7.97 4.99
C GLN A 131 -18.53 8.96 5.54
N THR A 132 -18.39 9.00 6.86
CA THR A 132 -17.37 9.82 7.53
C THR A 132 -16.29 8.89 8.10
N PRO A 133 -15.09 8.82 7.47
CA PRO A 133 -14.02 7.99 7.98
C PRO A 133 -13.47 8.55 9.30
N ASP A 134 -13.20 7.69 10.27
CA ASP A 134 -12.44 8.04 11.46
C ASP A 134 -10.94 8.17 11.11
N ILE A 135 -10.54 9.34 10.65
CA ILE A 135 -9.15 9.67 10.33
C ILE A 135 -8.23 9.64 11.56
N GLY A 136 -8.81 9.63 12.77
CA GLY A 136 -8.10 9.49 14.03
C GLY A 136 -7.78 8.04 14.38
N SER A 137 -8.36 7.06 13.66
CA SER A 137 -8.15 5.65 13.91
C SER A 137 -6.68 5.25 13.70
N LEU A 138 -6.25 4.20 14.41
CA LEU A 138 -4.89 3.66 14.25
C LEU A 138 -4.61 3.25 12.80
N ALA A 139 -5.56 2.61 12.13
CA ALA A 139 -5.38 2.14 10.76
C ALA A 139 -5.22 3.31 9.77
N TRP A 140 -5.98 4.40 9.94
CA TRP A 140 -5.82 5.62 9.14
C TRP A 140 -4.49 6.31 9.37
N GLN A 141 -4.10 6.49 10.64
CA GLN A 141 -2.83 7.13 10.98
C GLN A 141 -1.64 6.33 10.46
N ASP A 142 -1.67 5.01 10.61
CA ASP A 142 -0.59 4.13 10.19
C ASP A 142 -0.50 4.04 8.66
N ALA A 143 -1.63 4.00 7.94
CA ALA A 143 -1.64 4.08 6.47
C ALA A 143 -1.12 5.43 5.95
N ALA A 144 -1.51 6.54 6.57
CA ALA A 144 -1.00 7.87 6.21
C ALA A 144 0.51 7.97 6.46
N LEU A 145 0.99 7.39 7.56
CA LEU A 145 2.42 7.31 7.87
C LEU A 145 3.17 6.41 6.88
N LEU A 146 2.58 5.28 6.48
CA LEU A 146 3.14 4.37 5.48
C LEU A 146 3.31 5.04 4.11
N VAL A 147 2.28 5.75 3.63
CA VAL A 147 2.36 6.50 2.35
C VAL A 147 3.47 7.56 2.40
N ARG A 148 3.57 8.29 3.52
CA ARG A 148 4.66 9.27 3.74
C ARG A 148 6.03 8.61 3.74
N PHE A 149 6.18 7.46 4.39
CA PHE A 149 7.44 6.72 4.43
C PHE A 149 7.84 6.29 3.00
N ARG A 150 6.93 5.67 2.25
CA ARG A 150 7.19 5.33 0.85
C ARG A 150 7.60 6.55 0.02
N ASN A 151 6.91 7.68 0.15
CA ASN A 151 7.28 8.90 -0.57
C ASN A 151 8.68 9.40 -0.17
N ALA A 152 9.05 9.32 1.11
CA ALA A 152 10.38 9.69 1.58
C ALA A 152 11.48 8.75 1.05
N LEU A 153 11.20 7.46 0.83
CA LEU A 153 12.14 6.52 0.21
C LEU A 153 12.27 6.78 -1.30
N MET A 154 11.16 7.00 -2.00
CA MET A 154 11.15 7.23 -3.45
C MET A 154 11.76 8.58 -3.85
N HIS A 155 11.60 9.59 -2.99
CA HIS A 155 12.14 10.93 -3.18
C HIS A 155 13.31 11.22 -2.23
N PHE A 156 14.08 10.18 -1.89
CA PHE A 156 15.22 10.31 -1.00
C PHE A 156 16.21 11.34 -1.54
N LYS A 157 16.56 12.31 -0.70
CA LYS A 157 17.57 13.33 -1.01
C LYS A 157 18.86 12.95 -0.29
N PRO A 158 19.94 12.65 -1.01
CA PRO A 158 21.24 12.42 -0.37
C PRO A 158 21.63 13.61 0.50
N ALA A 159 22.08 13.31 1.72
CA ALA A 159 22.46 14.29 2.73
C ALA A 159 23.63 13.74 3.55
N TRP A 160 24.44 14.63 4.10
CA TRP A 160 25.48 14.26 5.07
C TRP A 160 24.85 13.97 6.44
N ASP A 161 25.52 13.15 7.25
CA ASP A 161 25.07 12.82 8.61
C ASP A 161 25.06 14.03 9.56
N SER A 162 25.88 15.03 9.24
CA SER A 162 25.93 16.33 9.92
C SER A 162 24.82 17.30 9.50
N GLU A 163 24.11 17.03 8.39
CA GLU A 163 23.00 17.87 7.92
C GLU A 163 21.72 17.53 8.69
N THR A 164 21.52 18.27 9.79
CA THR A 164 20.28 18.22 10.57
C THR A 164 19.10 18.73 9.72
N ASP A 165 17.88 18.30 10.06
CA ASP A 165 16.61 18.70 9.43
C ASP A 165 16.23 18.05 8.08
N ILE A 166 17.15 17.38 7.37
CA ILE A 166 16.79 16.73 6.09
C ILE A 166 16.01 15.43 6.29
N HIS A 167 16.36 14.66 7.33
CA HIS A 167 15.81 13.32 7.60
C HIS A 167 15.25 13.12 9.02
N ASP A 168 15.05 14.18 9.80
CA ASP A 168 14.52 14.14 11.19
C ASP A 168 13.21 14.95 11.33
N GLY A 169 12.27 14.71 10.43
CA GLY A 169 10.96 15.36 10.45
C GLY A 169 10.03 14.84 11.57
N LYS A 170 8.95 15.57 11.86
CA LYS A 170 7.89 15.14 12.81
C LYS A 170 7.39 13.72 12.53
N TRP A 171 7.26 13.35 11.25
CA TRP A 171 6.79 12.03 10.86
C TRP A 171 7.80 10.91 11.19
N VAL A 172 9.11 11.17 11.15
CA VAL A 172 10.16 10.23 11.54
C VAL A 172 10.08 9.96 13.05
N ARG A 173 9.87 11.02 13.85
CA ARG A 173 9.62 10.89 15.29
C ARG A 173 8.37 10.07 15.59
N THR A 174 7.28 10.27 14.83
CA THR A 174 6.09 9.43 14.95
C THR A 174 6.37 7.98 14.58
N LEU A 175 7.13 7.74 13.51
CA LEU A 175 7.48 6.38 13.06
C LEU A 175 8.32 5.64 14.11
N LYS A 176 9.26 6.34 14.77
CA LYS A 176 10.06 5.80 15.88
C LYS A 176 9.23 5.25 17.04
N THR A 177 8.01 5.76 17.28
CA THR A 177 7.15 5.22 18.34
C THR A 177 6.31 4.02 17.90
N LYS A 178 6.34 3.69 16.59
CA LYS A 178 5.51 2.64 15.97
C LYS A 178 6.30 1.40 15.59
N VAL A 179 7.55 1.56 15.17
CA VAL A 179 8.35 0.46 14.63
C VAL A 179 9.66 0.26 15.40
N PRO A 180 10.17 -0.99 15.49
CA PRO A 180 11.49 -1.25 16.05
C PRO A 180 12.60 -0.56 15.24
N ILE A 181 13.57 0.00 15.96
CA ILE A 181 14.77 0.63 15.36
C ILE A 181 15.96 -0.31 15.48
N SER A 182 16.76 -0.38 14.41
CA SER A 182 18.04 -1.08 14.42
C SER A 182 18.96 -0.47 15.49
N PRO A 183 19.54 -1.27 16.41
CA PRO A 183 20.34 -0.74 17.52
C PRO A 183 21.53 0.14 17.10
N GLY A 184 22.07 -0.09 15.90
CA GLY A 184 23.22 0.63 15.36
C GLY A 184 22.92 2.06 14.89
N TYR A 185 21.64 2.44 14.82
CA TYR A 185 21.18 3.72 14.26
C TYR A 185 20.26 4.48 15.25
N GLN A 186 20.52 4.34 16.56
CA GLN A 186 19.69 4.96 17.59
C GLN A 186 19.94 6.46 17.83
N SER A 187 21.12 6.97 17.45
CA SER A 187 21.56 8.34 17.73
C SER A 187 21.41 9.28 16.53
N ASN A 188 22.26 9.13 15.50
CA ASN A 188 22.35 10.04 14.36
C ASN A 188 22.02 9.30 13.05
N PHE A 189 21.42 10.01 12.08
CA PHE A 189 21.04 9.51 10.76
C PHE A 189 20.07 8.30 10.78
N MET A 190 18.95 8.46 11.49
CA MET A 190 17.96 7.40 11.69
C MET A 190 17.21 7.00 10.42
N PHE A 191 16.84 7.95 9.58
CA PHE A 191 16.18 7.65 8.33
C PHE A 191 17.19 7.61 7.17
N PRO A 192 17.19 6.56 6.33
CA PRO A 192 16.25 5.43 6.36
C PRO A 192 16.78 4.24 7.19
N TYR A 193 18.07 4.20 7.52
CA TYR A 193 18.78 3.01 7.98
C TYR A 193 18.30 2.44 9.33
N GLY A 194 17.93 3.29 10.28
CA GLY A 194 17.40 2.87 11.57
C GLY A 194 16.08 2.13 11.47
N PHE A 195 15.33 2.28 10.37
CA PHE A 195 14.08 1.58 10.12
C PHE A 195 14.27 0.30 9.29
N MET A 196 15.50 -0.10 8.96
CA MET A 196 15.79 -1.32 8.19
C MET A 196 15.74 -2.56 9.08
N THR A 197 14.55 -2.84 9.61
CA THR A 197 14.26 -3.98 10.49
C THR A 197 13.11 -4.79 9.92
N TYR A 198 13.05 -6.09 10.26
CA TYR A 198 11.89 -6.92 9.91
C TYR A 198 10.62 -6.36 10.56
N GLY A 199 10.72 -5.85 11.79
CA GLY A 199 9.62 -5.21 12.49
C GLY A 199 9.00 -4.06 11.70
N CYS A 200 9.82 -3.25 11.02
CA CYS A 200 9.34 -2.19 10.15
C CYS A 200 8.66 -2.71 8.88
N ALA A 201 9.24 -3.71 8.21
CA ALA A 201 8.62 -4.35 7.04
C ALA A 201 7.26 -5.00 7.39
N LYS A 202 7.21 -5.67 8.54
CA LYS A 202 5.99 -6.28 9.10
C LYS A 202 4.92 -5.24 9.42
N TRP A 203 5.31 -4.13 10.04
CA TRP A 203 4.41 -3.01 10.28
C TRP A 203 3.81 -2.48 8.98
N ALA A 204 4.61 -2.25 7.94
CA ALA A 204 4.12 -1.73 6.66
C ALA A 204 3.01 -2.61 6.04
N VAL A 205 3.23 -3.92 5.99
CA VAL A 205 2.22 -4.88 5.49
C VAL A 205 0.94 -4.85 6.33
N ARG A 206 1.08 -4.90 7.66
CA ARG A 206 -0.07 -4.90 8.58
C ARG A 206 -0.87 -3.60 8.52
N SER A 207 -0.21 -2.46 8.36
CA SER A 207 -0.86 -1.16 8.19
C SER A 207 -1.72 -1.13 6.92
N SER A 208 -1.22 -1.71 5.82
CA SER A 208 -1.97 -1.81 4.56
C SER A 208 -3.21 -2.72 4.70
N GLN A 209 -3.04 -3.91 5.32
CA GLN A 209 -4.15 -4.84 5.58
C GLN A 209 -5.21 -4.24 6.51
N ALA A 210 -4.80 -3.70 7.66
CA ALA A 210 -5.72 -3.13 8.64
C ALA A 210 -6.52 -1.95 8.07
N PHE A 211 -5.87 -1.11 7.27
CA PHE A 211 -6.54 0.00 6.59
C PHE A 211 -7.55 -0.50 5.56
N SER A 212 -7.17 -1.45 4.70
CA SER A 212 -8.09 -2.01 3.69
C SER A 212 -9.32 -2.63 4.36
N ALA A 213 -9.13 -3.45 5.39
CA ALA A 213 -10.23 -4.05 6.14
C ALA A 213 -11.17 -3.00 6.76
N GLN A 214 -10.61 -1.97 7.42
CA GLN A 214 -11.41 -0.90 8.01
C GLN A 214 -12.17 -0.10 6.94
N PHE A 215 -11.51 0.25 5.83
CA PHE A 215 -12.12 1.05 4.76
C PHE A 215 -13.21 0.25 4.02
N SER A 216 -12.94 -1.00 3.66
CA SER A 216 -13.92 -1.89 3.03
C SER A 216 -15.16 -2.07 3.90
N SER A 217 -14.98 -2.24 5.22
CA SER A 217 -16.09 -2.29 6.17
C SER A 217 -16.87 -0.97 6.23
N LEU A 218 -16.20 0.18 6.14
CA LEU A 218 -16.84 1.50 6.18
C LEU A 218 -17.79 1.72 4.99
N ILE A 219 -17.39 1.30 3.80
CA ILE A 219 -18.17 1.52 2.57
C ILE A 219 -18.99 0.30 2.14
N GLY A 220 -19.01 -0.77 2.95
CA GLY A 220 -19.85 -1.95 2.72
C GLY A 220 -19.42 -2.84 1.54
N ILE A 221 -18.13 -2.91 1.24
CA ILE A 221 -17.59 -3.80 0.19
C ILE A 221 -16.72 -4.91 0.79
N PRO A 222 -16.49 -6.02 0.06
CA PRO A 222 -15.51 -7.02 0.47
C PRO A 222 -14.09 -6.43 0.58
N ASP A 223 -13.31 -6.88 1.57
CA ASP A 223 -11.89 -6.55 1.66
C ASP A 223 -11.08 -7.44 0.70
N ARG A 224 -10.42 -6.83 -0.29
CA ARG A 224 -9.55 -7.54 -1.25
C ARG A 224 -8.33 -8.15 -0.59
N PHE A 225 -7.94 -7.68 0.59
CA PHE A 225 -6.80 -8.21 1.33
C PHE A 225 -7.18 -9.30 2.33
N ALA A 226 -8.48 -9.61 2.47
CA ALA A 226 -8.95 -10.69 3.30
C ALA A 226 -8.39 -12.04 2.83
N GLY A 227 -8.02 -12.90 3.77
CA GLY A 227 -7.50 -14.25 3.48
C GLY A 227 -6.04 -14.32 3.00
N ILE A 228 -5.39 -13.18 2.74
CA ILE A 228 -3.95 -13.16 2.42
C ILE A 228 -3.16 -13.41 3.71
N GLU A 229 -2.34 -14.47 3.72
CA GLU A 229 -1.63 -14.97 4.89
C GLU A 229 -0.91 -13.88 5.70
N ALA A 230 -1.03 -13.98 7.02
CA ALA A 230 -0.38 -13.08 7.95
C ALA A 230 1.12 -13.37 8.05
N LEU A 231 1.91 -12.31 8.21
CA LEU A 231 3.32 -12.42 8.56
C LEU A 231 3.49 -13.00 9.98
N PRO A 232 4.46 -13.94 10.18
CA PRO A 232 4.75 -14.54 11.49
C PRO A 232 5.16 -13.48 12.52
#